data_AF-A0A8N4QHM7-F1
#
_entry.id   AF-A0A8N4QHM7-F1
#
_cell.length_a   1.000
_cell.length_b   1.000
_cell.length_c   1.000
_cell.angle_alpha   90.00
_cell.angle_beta   90.00
_cell.angle_gamma   90.00
#
_symmetry.space_group_name_H-M   'P 1'
#
loop_
_entity.id
_entity.type
_entity.pdbx_description
1 polymer ?
#
loop_
_entity_poly.entity_id
_entity_poly.type
_entity_poly.pdbx_seq_one_letter_code
_entity_poly.pdbx_strand_id
1 'polypeptide(L)'
;MPAMDPVLLKRFIVHFWRKVLKKKSFTMRMTRIEPNLVALAEKYNVNKMICRKCYARLPPRATNCRKKDCHSSDLRPKKILKDYK
;
A
#
# COMPACT_ATOMS: atom_id res chain seq x y z
N MET A 1 10.04 -10.52 -56.50
CA MET A 1 9.29 -9.61 -55.61
C MET A 1 9.63 -10.02 -54.18
N PRO A 2 10.34 -9.19 -53.38
CA PRO A 2 10.81 -9.62 -52.07
C PRO A 2 9.62 -9.72 -51.09
N ALA A 3 9.46 -10.91 -50.51
CA ALA A 3 8.54 -11.16 -49.42
C ALA A 3 9.00 -10.34 -48.21
N MET A 4 8.17 -9.42 -47.74
CA MET A 4 8.43 -8.68 -46.51
C MET A 4 8.40 -9.65 -45.33
N ASP A 5 9.48 -9.67 -44.54
CA ASP A 5 9.67 -10.55 -43.39
C ASP A 5 8.59 -10.27 -42.29
N PRO A 6 7.82 -11.28 -41.84
CA PRO A 6 6.80 -11.14 -40.79
C PRO A 6 7.35 -10.68 -39.43
N VAL A 7 8.67 -10.71 -39.21
CA VAL A 7 9.33 -10.13 -38.03
C VAL A 7 9.33 -8.59 -38.12
N LEU A 8 9.45 -8.01 -39.32
CA LEU A 8 9.48 -6.55 -39.51
C LEU A 8 8.11 -5.91 -39.23
N LEU A 9 7.01 -6.55 -39.66
CA LEU A 9 5.65 -6.06 -39.41
C LEU A 9 5.30 -6.09 -37.91
N LYS A 10 5.69 -7.16 -37.20
CA LYS A 10 5.57 -7.24 -35.74
C LYS A 10 6.40 -6.15 -35.06
N ARG A 11 7.59 -5.86 -35.56
CA ARG A 11 8.47 -4.78 -35.05
C ARG A 11 7.87 -3.38 -35.28
N PHE A 12 7.19 -3.14 -36.40
CA PHE A 12 6.43 -1.91 -36.65
C PHE A 12 5.22 -1.76 -35.72
N ILE A 13 4.45 -2.82 -35.49
CA ILE A 13 3.30 -2.81 -34.57
C ILE A 13 3.76 -2.54 -33.14
N VAL A 14 4.82 -3.21 -32.66
CA VAL A 14 5.33 -3.03 -31.28
C VAL A 14 5.91 -1.62 -31.10
N HIS A 15 6.57 -1.05 -32.13
CA HIS A 15 7.13 0.30 -32.08
C HIS A 15 6.05 1.39 -32.18
N PHE A 16 5.01 1.16 -32.99
CA PHE A 16 3.87 2.06 -33.14
C PHE A 16 3.01 2.09 -31.86
N TRP A 17 2.72 0.94 -31.25
CA TRP A 17 2.04 0.87 -29.95
C TRP A 17 2.89 1.42 -28.79
N ARG A 18 4.23 1.28 -28.83
CA ARG A 18 5.13 1.96 -27.88
C ARG A 18 5.13 3.48 -28.01
N LYS A 19 4.84 4.04 -29.18
CA LYS A 19 4.72 5.50 -29.40
C LYS A 19 3.36 6.05 -28.95
N VAL A 20 2.28 5.26 -29.06
CA VAL A 20 0.91 5.66 -28.64
C VAL A 20 0.72 5.55 -27.13
N LEU A 21 1.29 4.54 -26.47
CA LEU A 21 1.19 4.33 -25.01
C LEU A 21 2.29 5.02 -24.18
N LYS A 22 3.00 6.01 -24.75
CA LYS A 22 4.02 6.80 -24.05
C LYS A 22 3.59 8.25 -23.84
N LYS A 23 2.46 8.46 -23.16
CA LYS A 23 2.08 9.70 -22.45
C LYS A 23 1.07 9.25 -21.38
N LYS A 24 1.21 9.47 -20.08
CA LYS A 24 2.01 10.41 -19.30
C LYS A 24 2.52 9.68 -18.07
N SER A 25 3.76 9.96 -17.73
CA SER A 25 4.24 10.09 -16.36
C SER A 25 3.13 10.63 -15.43
N PHE A 26 2.46 9.72 -14.73
CA PHE A 26 1.65 10.04 -13.57
C PHE A 26 2.23 9.31 -12.36
N THR A 27 3.53 9.50 -12.13
CA THR A 27 4.07 9.36 -10.79
C THR A 27 3.59 10.58 -10.01
N MET A 28 2.31 10.59 -9.62
CA MET A 28 1.90 11.40 -8.48
C MET A 28 2.68 10.85 -7.29
N ARG A 29 3.85 11.44 -7.02
CA ARG A 29 4.32 11.54 -5.65
C ARG A 29 3.24 12.35 -4.95
N MET A 30 2.34 11.58 -4.35
CA MET A 30 1.28 12.01 -3.46
C MET A 30 1.83 13.15 -2.62
N THR A 31 1.04 14.21 -2.57
CA THR A 31 1.28 15.49 -1.91
C THR A 31 2.27 15.45 -0.74
N ARG A 32 3.06 16.49 -0.58
CA ARG A 32 3.89 16.70 0.63
C ARG A 32 2.91 16.97 1.80
N ILE A 33 2.28 15.91 2.33
CA ILE A 33 1.29 15.98 3.41
C ILE A 33 1.98 16.63 4.59
N GLU A 34 1.32 17.61 5.17
CA GLU A 34 1.83 18.35 6.32
C GLU A 34 2.06 17.35 7.48
N PRO A 35 3.24 17.39 8.14
CA PRO A 35 3.66 16.35 9.07
C PRO A 35 2.73 16.21 10.28
N ASN A 36 2.07 17.30 10.72
CA ASN A 36 1.11 17.22 11.81
C ASN A 36 -0.16 16.44 11.41
N LEU A 37 -0.65 16.61 10.18
CA LEU A 37 -1.74 15.78 9.64
C LEU A 37 -1.37 14.30 9.55
N VAL A 38 -0.13 13.98 9.20
CA VAL A 38 0.36 12.58 9.20
C VAL A 38 0.37 12.02 10.63
N ALA A 39 0.95 12.75 11.58
CA ALA A 39 0.99 12.34 12.98
C ALA A 39 -0.42 12.15 13.58
N LEU A 40 -1.36 13.01 13.20
CA LEU A 40 -2.78 12.88 13.57
C LEU A 40 -3.36 11.56 13.04
N ALA A 41 -3.16 11.27 11.75
CA ALA A 41 -3.63 10.04 11.13
C ALA A 41 -2.99 8.79 11.77
N GLU A 42 -1.68 8.82 12.03
CA GLU A 42 -0.95 7.73 12.68
C GLU A 42 -1.50 7.42 14.07
N LYS A 43 -1.81 8.45 14.87
CA LYS A 43 -2.39 8.33 16.21
C LYS A 43 -3.72 7.57 16.20
N TYR A 44 -4.57 7.79 15.20
CA TYR A 44 -5.89 7.16 15.12
C TYR A 44 -5.89 5.82 14.38
N ASN A 45 -5.07 5.67 13.35
CA ASN A 45 -5.18 4.55 12.41
C ASN A 45 -4.07 3.51 12.56
N VAL A 46 -2.85 3.92 12.94
CA VAL A 46 -1.66 3.06 12.91
C VAL A 46 -1.25 2.62 14.30
N ASN A 47 -1.03 3.57 15.21
CA ASN A 47 -0.49 3.35 16.56
C ASN A 47 -1.55 2.74 17.50
N LYS A 48 -1.85 1.46 17.28
CA LYS A 48 -2.85 0.68 18.01
C LYS A 48 -2.30 -0.71 18.35
N MET A 49 -2.81 -1.27 19.44
CA MET A 49 -2.61 -2.67 19.80
C MET A 49 -3.76 -3.50 19.24
N ILE A 50 -3.48 -4.75 18.92
CA ILE A 50 -4.43 -5.73 18.40
C ILE A 50 -4.35 -6.97 19.29
N CYS A 51 -5.49 -7.46 19.79
CA CYS A 51 -5.52 -8.73 20.50
C CYS A 51 -5.32 -9.91 19.54
N ARG A 52 -4.53 -10.92 19.93
CA ARG A 52 -4.31 -12.10 19.07
C ARG A 52 -5.53 -13.03 18.98
N LYS A 53 -6.35 -13.08 20.04
CA LYS A 53 -7.51 -13.98 20.12
C LYS A 53 -8.73 -13.41 19.39
N CYS A 54 -9.07 -12.14 19.67
CA CYS A 54 -10.31 -11.54 19.17
C CYS A 54 -10.10 -10.44 18.12
N TYR A 55 -8.85 -10.12 17.77
CA TYR A 55 -8.49 -9.08 16.79
C TYR A 55 -9.06 -7.68 17.08
N ALA A 56 -9.50 -7.41 18.30
CA ALA A 56 -10.00 -6.10 18.69
C ALA A 56 -8.91 -5.02 18.61
N ARG A 57 -9.28 -3.82 18.16
CA ARG A 57 -8.43 -2.62 18.21
C ARG A 57 -8.42 -2.03 19.61
N LEU A 58 -7.23 -1.86 20.16
CA LEU A 58 -6.95 -1.41 21.53
C LEU A 58 -6.02 -0.19 21.51
N PRO A 59 -6.03 0.63 22.58
CA PRO A 59 -5.09 1.74 22.70
C PRO A 59 -3.64 1.21 22.83
N PRO A 60 -2.63 2.02 22.45
CA PRO A 60 -1.23 1.60 22.40
C PRO A 60 -0.64 1.19 23.76
N ARG A 61 -1.20 1.69 24.87
CA ARG A 61 -0.77 1.37 26.24
C ARG A 61 -1.62 0.30 26.94
N ALA A 62 -2.55 -0.35 26.22
CA ALA A 62 -3.34 -1.42 26.81
C ALA A 62 -2.45 -2.64 27.11
N THR A 63 -2.56 -3.17 28.33
CA THR A 63 -1.97 -4.45 28.73
C THR A 63 -2.93 -5.61 28.52
N ASN A 64 -4.25 -5.36 28.68
CA ASN A 64 -5.30 -6.37 28.55
C ASN A 64 -6.33 -6.00 27.49
N CYS A 65 -6.92 -7.03 26.89
CA CYS A 65 -8.01 -6.92 25.94
C CYS A 65 -9.29 -6.35 26.60
N ARG A 66 -9.90 -5.31 26.01
CA ARG A 66 -11.10 -4.64 26.57
C ARG A 66 -12.39 -5.49 26.50
N LYS A 67 -12.42 -6.51 25.64
CA LYS A 67 -13.62 -7.31 25.42
C LYS A 67 -13.73 -8.36 26.53
N LYS A 68 -14.92 -8.50 27.13
CA LYS A 68 -15.15 -9.38 28.29
C LYS A 68 -14.81 -10.84 27.98
N ASP A 69 -15.13 -11.31 26.78
CA ASP A 69 -14.91 -12.70 26.36
C ASP A 69 -13.41 -13.09 26.24
N CYS A 70 -12.53 -12.16 25.83
CA CYS A 70 -11.10 -12.43 25.68
C CYS A 70 -10.34 -12.19 26.98
N HIS A 71 -10.55 -11.00 27.58
CA HIS A 71 -9.74 -10.32 28.59
C HIS A 71 -8.25 -10.72 28.70
N SER A 72 -7.63 -11.09 27.57
CA SER A 72 -6.31 -11.70 27.54
C SER A 72 -5.23 -10.63 27.48
N SER A 73 -4.08 -10.92 28.07
CA SER A 73 -2.85 -10.12 27.99
C SER A 73 -2.05 -10.34 26.69
N ASP A 74 -2.43 -11.31 25.87
CA ASP A 74 -1.77 -11.61 24.60
C ASP A 74 -2.17 -10.60 23.50
N LEU A 75 -1.44 -9.49 23.48
CA LEU A 75 -1.58 -8.38 22.58
C LEU A 75 -0.36 -8.26 21.66
N ARG A 76 -0.58 -7.72 20.45
CA ARG A 76 0.48 -7.39 19.51
C ARG A 76 0.32 -5.97 18.97
N PRO A 77 1.40 -5.29 18.57
CA PRO A 77 1.28 -4.06 17.81
C PRO A 77 0.62 -4.32 16.45
N LYS A 78 -0.13 -3.32 15.96
CA LYS A 78 -0.64 -3.33 14.58
C LYS A 78 0.54 -3.29 13.61
N LYS A 79 0.46 -4.08 12.53
CA LYS A 79 1.48 -4.09 11.49
C LYS A 79 1.45 -2.76 10.75
N ILE A 80 2.62 -2.12 10.63
CA ILE A 80 2.81 -0.90 9.86
C ILE A 80 2.97 -1.29 8.38
N LEU A 81 2.30 -0.55 7.49
CA LEU A 81 2.46 -0.72 6.06
C LEU A 81 3.87 -0.25 5.70
N LYS A 82 4.65 -1.12 5.06
CA LYS A 82 5.94 -0.74 4.49
C LYS A 82 5.68 -0.25 3.08
N ASP A 83 6.19 0.92 2.75
CA ASP A 83 6.24 1.35 1.37
C ASP A 83 7.31 0.48 0.68
N TYR A 84 6.87 -0.54 -0.06
CA TYR A 84 7.76 -1.29 -0.93
C TYR A 84 8.17 -0.36 -2.07
N LYS A 85 9.43 0.05 -2.04
CA LYS A 85 10.08 0.87 -3.07
C LYS A 85 10.48 0.00 -4.26
#